data_AF-A0A2N6FZQ3-F1
#
_entry.id   AF-A0A2N6FZQ3-F1
#
_cell.length_a   1.000
_cell.length_b   1.000
_cell.length_c   1.000
_cell.angle_alpha   90.00
_cell.angle_beta   90.00
_cell.angle_gamma   90.00
#
_symmetry.space_group_name_H-M   'P 1'
#
loop_
_entity.id
_entity.type
_entity.pdbx_description
1 polymer ?
#
loop_
_entity_poly.entity_id
_entity_poly.type
_entity_poly.pdbx_seq_one_letter_code
_entity_poly.pdbx_strand_id
1 'polypeptide(L)'
;MKRYDLRPLKDNFYSRMLELMDKDIKDGENAIFLFEIGDFTHIQKSADEIYEAGYTLMNSIKFNEVDWTIVVKKVKPEPRLVEEVQEESDEDDDDDDEE
;
A
#
# COMPACT_ATOMS: atom_id res chain seq x y z
N MET A 1 10.05 -8.01 -15.58
CA MET A 1 9.97 -7.31 -14.28
C MET A 1 10.64 -5.97 -14.46
N LYS A 2 9.95 -4.87 -14.16
CA LYS A 2 10.49 -3.50 -14.30
C LYS A 2 10.58 -2.82 -12.94
N ARG A 3 11.55 -1.92 -12.77
CA ARG A 3 11.74 -1.14 -11.54
C ARG A 3 11.68 0.34 -11.87
N TYR A 4 10.92 1.09 -11.07
CA TYR A 4 10.79 2.54 -11.17
C TYR A 4 11.17 3.19 -9.84
N ASP A 5 11.88 4.31 -9.95
CA ASP A 5 12.23 5.16 -8.83
C ASP A 5 11.31 6.39 -8.83
N LEU A 6 10.43 6.45 -7.83
CA LEU A 6 9.44 7.50 -7.62
C LEU A 6 9.79 8.39 -6.42
N ARG A 7 10.95 8.22 -5.78
CA ARG A 7 11.42 9.10 -4.69
C ARG A 7 11.39 10.60 -5.04
N PRO A 8 11.68 11.04 -6.27
CA PRO A 8 11.56 12.46 -6.64
C PRO A 8 10.14 13.03 -6.50
N LEU A 9 9.11 12.18 -6.49
CA LEU A 9 7.71 12.59 -6.44
C LEU A 9 7.16 12.74 -5.02
N LYS A 10 7.89 12.25 -3.99
CA LYS A 10 7.46 12.24 -2.59
C LYS A 10 6.01 11.73 -2.48
N ASP A 11 5.11 12.53 -1.92
CA ASP A 11 3.71 12.20 -1.64
C ASP A 11 2.84 12.05 -2.91
N ASN A 12 3.30 12.52 -4.07
CA ASN A 12 2.54 12.51 -5.33
C ASN A 12 2.91 11.33 -6.25
N PHE A 13 3.31 10.18 -5.68
CA PHE A 13 3.76 9.02 -6.46
C PHE A 13 2.60 8.17 -7.04
N TYR A 14 1.41 8.23 -6.44
CA TYR A 14 0.24 7.40 -6.80
C TYR A 14 -0.13 7.50 -8.29
N SER A 15 -0.33 8.72 -8.79
CA SER A 15 -0.74 8.94 -10.17
C SER A 15 0.30 8.42 -11.15
N ARG A 16 1.59 8.58 -10.82
CA ARG A 16 2.67 8.09 -11.69
C ARG A 16 2.77 6.57 -11.68
N MET A 17 2.56 5.95 -10.53
CA MET A 17 2.53 4.49 -10.40
C MET A 17 1.44 3.88 -11.29
N LEU A 18 0.20 4.40 -11.23
CA LEU A 18 -0.91 3.91 -12.04
C LEU A 18 -0.64 4.11 -13.55
N GLU A 19 -0.11 5.26 -13.94
CA GLU A 19 0.25 5.53 -15.33
C GLU A 19 1.31 4.55 -15.86
N LEU A 20 2.33 4.23 -15.05
CA LEU A 20 3.38 3.27 -15.42
C LEU A 20 2.83 1.85 -15.54
N MET A 21 1.94 1.46 -14.62
CA MET A 21 1.24 0.17 -14.69
C MET A 21 0.40 0.03 -15.96
N ASP A 22 -0.28 1.10 -16.38
CA ASP A 22 -1.11 1.09 -17.58
C ASP A 22 -0.25 1.05 -18.86
N LYS A 23 0.72 1.96 -18.99
CA LYS A 23 1.47 2.18 -20.23
C LYS A 23 2.63 1.21 -20.46
N ASP A 24 3.34 0.83 -19.41
CA ASP A 24 4.67 0.22 -19.54
C ASP A 24 4.73 -1.23 -19.03
N ILE A 25 3.81 -1.63 -18.14
CA ILE A 25 3.73 -2.99 -17.61
C ILE A 25 2.78 -3.84 -18.45
N LYS A 26 3.24 -5.03 -18.85
CA LYS A 26 2.42 -6.01 -19.57
C LYS A 26 1.57 -6.83 -18.59
N ASP A 27 0.46 -7.37 -19.08
CA ASP A 27 -0.39 -8.26 -18.28
C ASP A 27 0.40 -9.47 -17.77
N GLY A 28 0.26 -9.76 -16.48
CA GLY A 28 1.01 -10.81 -15.80
C GLY A 28 2.43 -10.44 -15.39
N GLU A 29 2.92 -9.25 -15.74
CA GLU A 29 4.26 -8.77 -15.36
C GLU A 29 4.27 -8.07 -14.00
N ASN A 30 5.41 -8.17 -13.31
CA ASN A 30 5.67 -7.51 -12.03
C ASN A 30 6.40 -6.17 -12.23
N ALA A 31 6.00 -5.16 -11.48
CA ALA A 31 6.61 -3.86 -11.36
C ALA A 31 7.07 -3.62 -9.92
N ILE A 32 8.24 -3.03 -9.75
CA ILE A 32 8.76 -2.58 -8.46
C ILE A 32 8.74 -1.06 -8.46
N PHE A 33 8.10 -0.47 -7.45
CA PHE A 33 8.11 0.98 -7.24
C PHE A 33 8.87 1.27 -5.96
N LEU A 34 9.90 2.11 -6.06
CA LEU A 34 10.64 2.66 -4.92
C LEU A 34 10.15 4.09 -4.70
N PHE A 35 9.75 4.42 -3.47
CA PHE A 35 9.36 5.77 -3.08
C PHE A 35 9.79 6.06 -1.66
N GLU A 36 9.82 7.34 -1.32
CA GLU A 36 10.21 7.82 0.00
C GLU A 36 8.94 8.29 0.71
N ILE A 37 8.58 7.62 1.80
CA ILE A 37 7.43 7.96 2.65
C ILE A 37 7.85 7.89 4.13
N GLY A 38 7.46 8.92 4.89
CA GLY A 38 7.71 8.97 6.33
C GLY A 38 6.66 8.22 7.18
N ASP A 39 5.50 7.89 6.61
CA ASP A 39 4.35 7.32 7.34
C ASP A 39 3.67 6.16 6.59
N PHE A 40 3.25 5.14 7.33
CA PHE A 40 2.62 3.90 6.85
C PHE A 40 1.26 4.13 6.17
N THR A 41 0.55 5.21 6.51
CA THR A 41 -0.75 5.58 5.92
C THR A 41 -0.72 5.59 4.38
N HIS A 42 0.42 5.97 3.80
CA HIS A 42 0.59 6.05 2.35
C HIS A 42 0.56 4.69 1.65
N ILE A 43 0.89 3.61 2.39
CA ILE A 43 0.96 2.24 1.88
C ILE A 43 -0.41 1.63 1.74
N GLN A 44 -1.26 1.78 2.76
CA GLN A 44 -2.65 1.38 2.68
C GLN A 44 -3.33 2.06 1.51
N LYS A 45 -3.20 3.39 1.41
CA LYS A 45 -3.73 4.15 0.28
C LYS A 45 -3.20 3.65 -1.07
N SER A 46 -1.91 3.33 -1.19
CA SER A 46 -1.39 2.77 -2.44
C SER A 46 -1.95 1.39 -2.74
N ALA A 47 -2.20 0.56 -1.72
CA ALA A 47 -2.81 -0.75 -1.89
C ALA A 47 -4.26 -0.63 -2.39
N ASP A 48 -5.02 0.33 -1.85
CA ASP A 48 -6.39 0.62 -2.27
C ASP A 48 -6.42 1.09 -3.73
N GLU A 49 -5.61 2.09 -4.09
CA GLU A 49 -5.51 2.61 -5.47
C GLU A 49 -5.10 1.52 -6.47
N ILE A 50 -4.17 0.63 -6.08
CA ILE A 50 -3.77 -0.53 -6.89
C ILE A 50 -4.94 -1.50 -7.07
N TYR A 51 -5.69 -1.76 -6.01
CA TYR A 51 -6.84 -2.67 -6.03
C TYR A 51 -7.98 -2.13 -6.88
N GLU A 52 -8.32 -0.85 -6.72
CA GLU A 52 -9.33 -0.14 -7.52
C GLU A 52 -8.94 -0.08 -9.00
N ALA A 53 -7.64 0.08 -9.30
CA ALA A 53 -7.13 0.01 -10.66
C ALA A 53 -7.11 -1.42 -11.25
N GLY A 54 -7.47 -2.44 -10.47
CA GLY A 54 -7.53 -3.83 -10.91
C GLY A 54 -6.17 -4.51 -11.00
N TYR A 55 -5.24 -4.13 -10.12
CA TYR A 55 -3.91 -4.73 -9.99
C TYR A 55 -3.73 -5.42 -8.64
N THR A 56 -2.74 -6.30 -8.53
CA THR A 56 -2.46 -7.04 -7.28
C THR A 56 -1.17 -6.54 -6.65
N LEU A 57 -1.24 -6.06 -5.41
CA LEU A 57 -0.07 -5.83 -4.58
C LEU A 57 0.46 -7.18 -4.08
N MET A 58 1.70 -7.51 -4.44
CA MET A 58 2.36 -8.78 -4.10
C MET A 58 3.19 -8.68 -2.83
N ASN A 59 3.93 -7.58 -2.66
CA ASN A 59 4.84 -7.40 -1.54
C ASN A 59 5.02 -5.90 -1.26
N SER A 60 5.28 -5.56 0.00
CA SER A 60 5.70 -4.25 0.46
C SER A 60 6.87 -4.43 1.44
N ILE A 61 8.01 -3.82 1.14
CA ILE A 61 9.24 -3.91 1.93
C ILE A 61 9.72 -2.50 2.25
N LYS A 62 9.83 -2.21 3.55
CA LYS A 62 10.52 -1.02 4.08
C LYS A 62 12.01 -1.34 4.16
N PHE A 63 12.86 -0.55 3.49
CA PHE A 63 14.31 -0.76 3.48
C PHE A 63 15.03 0.14 4.49
N ASN A 64 14.57 1.38 4.65
CA ASN A 64 15.07 2.35 5.63
C ASN A 64 13.90 3.02 6.36
N GLU A 65 14.17 3.99 7.24
CA GLU A 65 13.12 4.77 7.91
C GLU A 65 12.16 5.45 6.93
N VAL A 66 12.68 5.90 5.79
CA VAL A 66 11.96 6.67 4.76
C VAL A 66 11.78 5.91 3.44
N ASP A 67 12.70 5.00 3.07
CA ASP A 67 12.65 4.31 1.78
C ASP A 67 11.75 3.06 1.82
N TRP A 68 10.79 3.01 0.89
CA TRP A 68 9.85 1.90 0.74
C TRP A 68 9.81 1.38 -0.68
N THR A 69 9.68 0.07 -0.80
CA THR A 69 9.49 -0.61 -2.08
C THR A 69 8.22 -1.44 -2.06
N ILE A 70 7.44 -1.34 -3.12
CA ILE A 70 6.30 -2.23 -3.32
C ILE A 70 6.44 -2.97 -4.64
N VAL A 71 5.95 -4.21 -4.67
CA VAL A 71 5.90 -5.06 -5.85
C VAL A 71 4.45 -5.23 -6.23
N VAL A 72 4.12 -4.77 -7.42
CA VAL A 72 2.75 -4.80 -7.98
C VAL A 72 2.76 -5.67 -9.22
N LYS A 73 1.74 -6.51 -9.37
CA LYS A 73 1.55 -7.36 -10.55
C LYS A 73 0.33 -6.88 -11.31
N LYS A 74 0.46 -6.74 -12.64
CA LYS A 74 -0.65 -6.37 -13.53
C LYS A 74 -1.56 -7.57 -13.78
N VAL A 75 -2.29 -7.96 -12.74
CA VAL A 75 -3.29 -9.04 -12.74
C VAL A 75 -4.44 -8.56 -11.88
N LYS A 76 -5.67 -8.88 -12.28
CA LYS A 76 -6.85 -8.55 -11.47
C LYS A 76 -6.74 -9.23 -10.11
N PRO A 77 -6.86 -8.47 -9.00
CA PRO A 77 -6.88 -9.07 -7.69
C PRO A 77 -8.12 -9.94 -7.55
N GLU A 78 -7.99 -11.07 -6.86
CA GLU A 78 -9.16 -11.83 -6.44
C GLU A 78 -10.01 -10.96 -5.49
N PRO A 79 -11.34 -11.06 -5.53
CA PRO A 79 -12.20 -10.30 -4.65
C PRO A 79 -11.82 -10.62 -3.19
N ARG A 80 -11.39 -9.60 -2.44
CA ARG A 80 -11.14 -9.76 -1.01
C ARG A 80 -12.51 -9.87 -0.33
N LEU A 81 -12.80 -11.02 0.26
CA LEU A 81 -13.85 -11.12 1.28
C LEU A 81 -13.39 -10.23 2.43
N VAL A 82 -14.09 -9.11 2.64
CA VAL A 82 -13.81 -8.19 3.72
C VAL A 82 -14.24 -8.90 5.01
N GLU A 83 -13.29 -9.39 5.81
CA GLU A 83 -13.57 -9.72 7.20
C GLU A 83 -13.53 -8.40 7.98
N GLU A 84 -14.69 -7.99 8.49
CA GLU A 84 -14.86 -6.83 9.35
C GLU A 84 -13.94 -6.98 10.58
N VAL A 85 -12.97 -6.08 10.74
CA VAL A 85 -12.18 -6.00 11.96
C VAL A 85 -13.10 -5.45 13.05
N GLN A 86 -13.47 -6.29 14.02
CA GLN A 86 -14.09 -5.84 15.27
C GLN A 86 -13.10 -4.91 15.97
N GLU A 87 -13.46 -3.63 16.09
CA GLU A 87 -12.84 -2.72 17.05
C GLU A 87 -13.23 -3.24 18.45
N GLU A 88 -12.30 -3.92 19.13
CA GLU A 88 -12.38 -4.04 20.59
C GLU A 88 -12.05 -2.66 21.17
N SER A 89 -13.10 -1.94 21.55
CA SER A 89 -13.00 -0.79 22.44
C SER A 89 -12.63 -1.31 23.84
N ASP A 90 -11.37 -1.17 24.23
CA ASP A 90 -10.98 -1.20 25.64
C ASP A 90 -11.67 0.00 26.33
N GLU A 91 -12.80 -0.26 26.99
CA GLU A 91 -13.32 0.62 28.04
C GLU A 91 -12.45 0.41 29.28
N ASP A 92 -11.53 1.35 29.50
CA ASP A 92 -10.89 1.57 30.81
C ASP A 92 -12.00 1.90 31.83
N ASP A 93 -12.42 0.91 32.61
CA ASP A 93 -13.21 1.11 33.83
C ASP A 93 -12.30 1.71 34.92
N ASP A 94 -12.29 3.04 34.97
CA ASP A 94 -11.96 3.81 36.18
C ASP A 94 -12.98 3.45 37.26
N ASP A 95 -12.67 2.48 38.14
CA ASP A 95 -13.37 2.32 39.42
C ASP A 95 -12.43 2.69 40.57
N ASP A 96 -12.53 3.98 40.89
CA ASP A 96 -12.24 4.64 42.15
C ASP A 96 -13.05 3.95 43.27
N ASP A 97 -12.39 3.25 44.19
CA ASP A 97 -12.98 3.06 45.52
C ASP A 97 -11.90 3.14 46.62
N GLU A 98 -11.99 4.26 47.33
CA GLU A 98 -11.35 4.56 48.61
C GLU A 98 -11.75 3.52 49.68
N GLU A 99 -10.80 2.95 50.43
CA GLU A 99 -10.90 2.74 51.89
C GLU A 99 -9.51 2.59 52.54
#